data_AF-A0A2V8VTE7-F1
#
_entry.id   AF-A0A2V8VTE7-F1
#
_cell.length_a   1.000
_cell.length_b   1.000
_cell.length_c   1.000
_cell.angle_alpha   90.00
_cell.angle_beta   90.00
_cell.angle_gamma   90.00
#
_symmetry.space_group_name_H-M   'P 1'
#
loop_
_entity.id
_entity.type
_entity.pdbx_description
1 polymer ?
#
loop_
_entity_poly.entity_id
_entity_poly.type
_entity_poly.pdbx_seq_one_letter_code
_entity_poly.pdbx_strand_id
1 'polypeptide(L)'
;MRIKRFAVFATTLLFVALALSLVARAADQHSGTWKMNPAKSKYSPGPTPKSITVKIDSDVDNIKLSSEGIDAAGNPTHVEFTAKYDGKDYPITGVPNADTVALERLDASTTRSTIKKGDQVVMTVTSVISKAGKTRTSTFKGKDAQGQDVNNVVVYDKQ
;
A
#
# COMPACT_ATOMS: atom_id res chain seq x y z
N MET A 1 68.49 34.26 31.98
CA MET A 1 67.78 32.96 32.02
C MET A 1 66.41 33.14 31.36
N ARG A 2 66.23 32.55 30.17
CA ARG A 2 65.02 32.12 29.43
C ARG A 2 63.70 32.95 29.58
N ILE A 3 63.21 33.66 28.54
CA ILE A 3 62.37 33.19 27.38
C ILE A 3 60.91 32.90 27.82
N LYS A 4 59.78 33.38 27.25
CA LYS A 4 59.38 33.89 25.92
C LYS A 4 57.99 34.59 26.00
N ARG A 5 57.70 35.45 25.01
CA ARG A 5 56.41 36.07 24.65
C ARG A 5 55.37 35.04 24.19
N PHE A 6 54.08 35.24 24.51
CA PHE A 6 52.90 34.69 23.80
C PHE A 6 51.76 35.71 23.92
N ALA A 7 51.48 36.51 22.89
CA ALA A 7 50.64 36.24 21.72
C ALA A 7 49.13 36.44 22.01
N VAL A 8 48.59 37.54 21.48
CA VAL A 8 47.16 37.84 21.32
C VAL A 8 46.62 37.05 20.13
N PHE A 9 45.53 36.30 20.28
CA PHE A 9 44.58 35.85 19.25
C PHE A 9 43.40 35.16 19.98
N ALA A 10 42.13 35.14 19.59
CA ALA A 10 41.26 36.00 18.79
C ALA A 10 39.85 35.36 18.88
N THR A 11 38.81 36.19 18.74
CA THR A 11 37.51 35.86 18.15
C THR A 11 36.53 34.95 18.92
N THR A 12 35.50 35.62 19.46
CA THR A 12 34.16 35.10 19.76
C THR A 12 33.54 34.37 18.56
N LEU A 13 33.13 33.11 18.70
CA LEU A 13 32.06 32.55 17.85
C LEU A 13 31.25 31.49 18.62
N LEU A 14 30.07 31.93 19.07
CA LEU A 14 29.04 31.11 19.67
C LEU A 14 28.28 30.41 18.53
N PHE A 15 28.66 29.17 18.17
CA PHE A 15 27.86 28.34 17.27
C PHE A 15 26.78 27.61 18.07
N VAL A 16 25.60 28.24 18.21
CA VAL A 16 24.38 27.52 18.57
C VAL A 16 23.85 26.86 17.30
N ALA A 17 24.25 25.62 17.05
CA ALA A 17 23.65 24.79 16.01
C ALA A 17 22.25 24.36 16.48
N LEU A 18 21.23 25.14 16.14
CA LEU A 18 19.84 24.75 16.32
C LEU A 18 19.54 23.64 15.30
N ALA A 19 19.73 22.39 15.70
CA ALA A 19 19.30 21.23 14.91
C ALA A 19 17.78 21.30 14.76
N LEU A 20 17.30 21.75 13.61
CA LEU A 20 15.91 21.62 13.20
C LEU A 20 15.61 20.13 13.06
N SER A 21 15.09 19.51 14.11
CA SER A 21 14.46 18.20 14.04
C SER A 21 13.17 18.32 13.22
N LEU A 22 13.32 18.19 11.90
CA LEU A 22 12.19 17.89 11.02
C LEU A 22 11.57 16.60 11.54
N VAL A 23 10.31 16.65 11.96
CA VAL A 23 9.53 15.44 12.20
C VAL A 23 9.55 14.63 10.91
N ALA A 24 10.28 13.50 10.93
CA ALA A 24 10.19 12.53 9.86
C ALA A 24 8.73 12.08 9.80
N ARG A 25 8.01 12.47 8.74
CA ARG A 25 6.67 11.94 8.49
C ARG A 25 6.82 10.44 8.34
N ALA A 26 6.18 9.68 9.21
CA ALA A 26 6.09 8.24 9.04
C ALA A 26 5.47 7.98 7.67
N ALA A 27 6.13 7.13 6.86
CA ALA A 27 5.57 6.70 5.59
C ALA A 27 4.17 6.12 5.82
N ASP A 28 3.26 6.33 4.86
CA ASP A 28 1.92 5.79 4.95
C ASP A 28 1.96 4.27 5.20
N GLN A 29 1.10 3.78 6.10
CA GLN A 29 1.15 2.40 6.58
C GLN A 29 0.92 1.39 5.46
N HIS A 30 0.14 1.80 4.44
CA HIS A 30 -0.18 0.97 3.28
C HIS A 30 0.97 0.94 2.27
N SER A 31 1.85 1.96 2.27
CA SER A 31 3.00 2.03 1.36
C SER A 31 4.01 0.91 1.61
N GLY A 32 4.51 0.34 0.52
CA GLY A 32 5.50 -0.73 0.51
C GLY A 32 5.20 -1.84 -0.49
N THR A 33 6.01 -2.89 -0.40
CA THR A 33 5.84 -4.12 -1.20
C THR A 33 5.27 -5.22 -0.31
N TRP A 34 4.20 -5.85 -0.76
CA TRP A 34 3.40 -6.81 -0.02
C TRP A 34 3.33 -8.12 -0.82
N LYS A 35 3.91 -9.19 -0.28
CA LYS A 35 3.92 -10.51 -0.92
C LYS A 35 2.87 -11.40 -0.27
N MET A 36 2.02 -12.02 -1.08
CA MET A 36 0.97 -12.91 -0.59
C MET A 36 1.59 -14.09 0.15
N ASN A 37 1.04 -14.38 1.32
CA ASN A 37 1.31 -15.58 2.09
C ASN A 37 0.25 -16.64 1.78
N PRO A 38 0.57 -17.67 0.96
CA PRO A 38 -0.40 -18.70 0.57
C PRO A 38 -0.90 -19.51 1.76
N ALA A 39 -0.05 -19.75 2.78
CA ALA A 39 -0.42 -20.55 3.94
C ALA A 39 -1.45 -19.87 4.85
N LYS A 40 -1.51 -18.53 4.85
CA LYS A 40 -2.46 -17.74 5.64
C LYS A 40 -3.67 -17.26 4.83
N SER A 41 -3.63 -17.39 3.52
CA SER A 41 -4.68 -16.90 2.62
C SER A 41 -5.75 -17.97 2.37
N LYS A 42 -6.99 -17.52 2.16
CA LYS A 42 -8.15 -18.36 1.85
C LYS A 42 -8.88 -17.80 0.64
N TYR A 43 -9.21 -18.68 -0.30
CA TYR A 43 -9.87 -18.32 -1.55
C TYR A 43 -11.18 -19.11 -1.69
N SER A 44 -12.27 -18.42 -2.01
CA SER A 44 -13.59 -18.97 -2.24
C SER A 44 -14.29 -18.16 -3.34
N PRO A 45 -14.58 -18.77 -4.50
CA PRO A 45 -14.09 -20.08 -4.94
C PRO A 45 -12.56 -20.12 -5.01
N GLY A 46 -12.01 -21.32 -4.83
CA GLY A 46 -10.64 -21.60 -5.25
C GLY A 46 -10.58 -21.86 -6.77
N PRO A 47 -9.40 -22.17 -7.33
CA PRO A 47 -8.13 -22.41 -6.65
C PRO A 47 -7.36 -21.14 -6.25
N THR A 48 -6.47 -21.27 -5.25
CA THR A 48 -5.54 -20.22 -4.80
C THR A 48 -4.50 -19.92 -5.90
N PRO A 49 -4.20 -18.64 -6.20
CA PRO A 49 -3.13 -18.26 -7.12
C PRO A 49 -1.76 -18.69 -6.59
N LYS A 50 -0.79 -18.87 -7.50
CA LYS A 50 0.57 -19.30 -7.15
C LYS A 50 1.38 -18.18 -6.50
N SER A 51 1.17 -16.93 -6.91
CA SER A 51 1.82 -15.77 -6.32
C SER A 51 1.02 -14.49 -6.54
N ILE A 52 1.14 -13.55 -5.61
CA ILE A 52 0.73 -12.14 -5.79
C ILE A 52 1.76 -11.28 -5.04
N THR A 53 2.23 -10.22 -5.70
CA THR A 53 3.05 -9.17 -5.12
C THR A 53 2.40 -7.83 -5.43
N VAL A 54 2.06 -7.07 -4.39
CA VAL A 54 1.44 -5.76 -4.51
C VAL A 54 2.45 -4.70 -4.09
N LYS A 55 2.72 -3.74 -4.96
CA LYS A 55 3.50 -2.54 -4.66
C LYS A 55 2.54 -1.36 -4.52
N ILE A 56 2.64 -0.67 -3.38
CA ILE A 56 1.81 0.47 -3.05
C ILE A 56 2.72 1.66 -2.76
N ASP A 57 2.44 2.77 -3.44
CA ASP A 57 2.96 4.09 -3.12
C ASP A 57 1.77 4.99 -2.77
N SER A 58 1.69 5.43 -1.53
CA SER A 58 0.54 6.18 -1.01
C SER A 58 0.93 7.20 0.03
N ASP A 59 0.08 8.21 0.15
CA ASP A 59 0.07 9.20 1.21
C ASP A 59 -1.33 9.27 1.83
N VAL A 60 -1.64 10.38 2.52
CA VAL A 60 -2.94 10.58 3.17
C VAL A 60 -4.11 10.67 2.18
N ASP A 61 -3.87 11.16 0.97
CA ASP A 61 -4.90 11.47 -0.03
C ASP A 61 -4.82 10.59 -1.27
N ASN A 62 -3.62 10.13 -1.65
CA ASN A 62 -3.34 9.48 -2.92
C ASN A 62 -2.82 8.05 -2.74
N ILE A 63 -3.06 7.23 -3.76
CA ILE A 63 -2.52 5.88 -3.86
C ILE A 63 -2.23 5.54 -5.31
N LYS A 64 -1.06 4.95 -5.54
CA LYS A 64 -0.68 4.22 -6.73
C LYS A 64 -0.44 2.77 -6.34
N LEU A 65 -1.17 1.86 -6.98
CA LEU A 65 -1.05 0.43 -6.76
C LEU A 65 -0.66 -0.25 -8.07
N SER A 66 0.32 -1.13 -7.99
CA SER A 66 0.64 -2.12 -9.02
C SER A 66 0.69 -3.49 -8.37
N SER A 67 0.11 -4.49 -9.00
CA SER A 67 0.08 -5.87 -8.53
C SER A 67 0.45 -6.79 -9.66
N GLU A 68 1.43 -7.65 -9.43
CA GLU A 68 1.84 -8.71 -10.34
C GLU A 68 1.62 -10.07 -9.66
N GLY A 69 1.30 -11.09 -10.43
CA GLY A 69 1.08 -12.42 -9.88
C GLY A 69 1.04 -13.52 -10.94
N ILE A 70 0.97 -14.75 -10.46
CA ILE A 70 0.75 -15.94 -11.29
C ILE A 70 -0.54 -16.60 -10.80
N ASP A 71 -1.52 -16.75 -11.68
CA ASP A 71 -2.78 -17.41 -11.36
C ASP A 71 -2.58 -18.91 -11.11
N ALA A 72 -3.66 -19.62 -10.74
CA ALA A 72 -3.58 -21.05 -10.50
C ALA A 72 -3.24 -21.87 -11.75
N ALA A 73 -3.64 -21.39 -12.94
CA ALA A 73 -3.33 -22.01 -14.22
C ALA A 73 -1.86 -21.78 -14.67
N GLY A 74 -1.16 -20.83 -14.04
CA GLY A 74 0.21 -20.46 -14.38
C GLY A 74 0.33 -19.24 -15.30
N ASN A 75 -0.77 -18.55 -15.58
CA ASN A 75 -0.72 -17.33 -16.40
C ASN A 75 -0.27 -16.14 -15.56
N PRO A 76 0.50 -15.21 -16.13
CA PRO A 76 0.81 -13.95 -15.49
C PRO A 76 -0.44 -13.08 -15.37
N THR A 77 -0.54 -12.37 -14.26
CA THR A 77 -1.59 -11.40 -13.96
C THR A 77 -0.95 -10.07 -13.60
N HIS A 78 -1.59 -8.98 -14.00
CA HIS A 78 -1.19 -7.62 -13.70
C HIS A 78 -2.43 -6.80 -13.38
N VAL A 79 -2.39 -5.96 -12.35
CA VAL A 79 -3.43 -4.98 -12.01
C VAL A 79 -2.76 -3.69 -11.60
N GLU A 80 -3.25 -2.56 -12.09
CA GLU A 80 -2.74 -1.25 -11.69
C GLU A 80 -3.85 -0.19 -11.65
N PHE A 81 -3.67 0.78 -10.76
CA PHE A 81 -4.45 2.01 -10.73
C PHE A 81 -3.70 3.13 -10.01
N THR A 82 -4.14 4.37 -10.24
CA THR A 82 -3.80 5.53 -9.42
C THR A 82 -5.08 6.27 -9.09
N ALA A 83 -5.29 6.58 -7.81
CA ALA A 83 -6.56 7.08 -7.30
C ALA A 83 -6.36 7.95 -6.06
N LYS A 84 -7.45 8.58 -5.62
CA LYS A 84 -7.54 9.26 -4.33
C LYS A 84 -8.46 8.52 -3.37
N TYR A 85 -8.29 8.75 -2.08
CA TYR A 85 -9.21 8.28 -1.03
C TYR A 85 -10.46 9.17 -0.90
N ASP A 86 -11.00 9.70 -2.00
CA ASP A 86 -12.13 10.64 -2.03
C ASP A 86 -13.46 10.00 -2.47
N GLY A 87 -13.50 8.68 -2.60
CA GLY A 87 -14.69 7.92 -2.98
C GLY A 87 -15.11 8.06 -4.45
N LYS A 88 -14.34 8.75 -5.29
CA LYS A 88 -14.63 8.88 -6.72
C LYS A 88 -14.07 7.71 -7.52
N ASP A 89 -14.66 7.48 -8.68
CA ASP A 89 -14.24 6.43 -9.60
C ASP A 89 -12.98 6.85 -10.37
N TYR A 90 -11.96 6.00 -10.29
CA TYR A 90 -10.71 6.11 -11.06
C TYR A 90 -10.53 4.87 -11.94
N PRO A 91 -9.90 4.99 -13.13
CA PRO A 91 -9.63 3.84 -13.98
C PRO A 91 -8.79 2.76 -13.28
N ILE A 92 -9.15 1.50 -13.49
CA ILE A 92 -8.36 0.33 -13.11
C ILE A 92 -8.08 -0.51 -14.36
N THR A 93 -6.89 -1.08 -14.47
CA THR A 93 -6.53 -1.98 -15.59
C THR A 93 -6.21 -3.38 -15.07
N GLY A 94 -6.31 -4.37 -15.97
CA GLY A 94 -5.95 -5.76 -15.65
C GLY A 94 -7.00 -6.56 -14.87
N VAL A 95 -8.19 -6.00 -14.66
CA VAL A 95 -9.35 -6.69 -14.07
C VAL A 95 -10.40 -6.89 -15.16
N PRO A 96 -10.56 -8.09 -15.75
CA PRO A 96 -11.39 -8.31 -16.94
C PRO A 96 -12.85 -7.85 -16.84
N ASN A 97 -13.43 -7.87 -15.64
CA ASN A 97 -14.82 -7.50 -15.38
C ASN A 97 -14.96 -6.18 -14.60
N ALA A 98 -14.01 -5.25 -14.71
CA ALA A 98 -14.10 -3.95 -14.08
C ALA A 98 -13.52 -2.83 -14.96
N ASP A 99 -14.03 -1.62 -14.76
CA ASP A 99 -13.61 -0.41 -15.45
C ASP A 99 -12.99 0.61 -14.47
N THR A 100 -13.52 0.66 -13.25
CA THR A 100 -13.11 1.65 -12.24
C THR A 100 -12.95 1.09 -10.84
N VAL A 101 -12.22 1.83 -10.02
CA VAL A 101 -12.10 1.65 -8.57
C VAL A 101 -12.31 2.98 -7.86
N ALA A 102 -13.13 2.96 -6.81
CA ALA A 102 -13.26 4.05 -5.85
C ALA A 102 -12.64 3.64 -4.51
N LEU A 103 -11.89 4.53 -3.88
CA LEU A 103 -11.24 4.25 -2.61
C LEU A 103 -11.66 5.21 -1.50
N GLU A 104 -11.76 4.66 -0.30
CA GLU A 104 -12.03 5.37 0.94
C GLU A 104 -11.01 4.95 1.99
N ARG A 105 -10.56 5.93 2.80
CA ARG A 105 -9.77 5.67 4.01
C ARG A 105 -10.71 5.70 5.20
N LEU A 106 -10.90 4.56 5.86
CA LEU A 106 -11.79 4.44 7.02
C LEU A 106 -11.06 4.86 8.31
N ASP A 107 -9.78 4.50 8.40
CA ASP A 107 -8.85 4.94 9.44
C ASP A 107 -7.40 4.84 8.91
N ALA A 108 -6.40 5.13 9.76
CA ALA A 108 -5.00 5.15 9.36
C ALA A 108 -4.45 3.79 8.87
N SER A 109 -5.09 2.69 9.24
CA SER A 109 -4.71 1.30 8.94
C SER A 109 -5.70 0.57 8.04
N THR A 110 -6.89 1.13 7.82
CA THR A 110 -7.99 0.48 7.10
C THR A 110 -8.44 1.30 5.90
N THR A 111 -8.43 0.67 4.72
CA THR A 111 -8.99 1.23 3.50
C THR A 111 -10.08 0.33 2.94
N ARG A 112 -11.00 0.94 2.18
CA ARG A 112 -12.01 0.24 1.39
C ARG A 112 -11.82 0.61 -0.08
N SER A 113 -11.92 -0.39 -0.95
CA SER A 113 -11.99 -0.22 -2.39
C SER A 113 -13.30 -0.79 -2.91
N THR A 114 -13.97 -0.06 -3.77
CA THR A 114 -15.17 -0.49 -4.49
C THR A 114 -14.85 -0.54 -5.96
N ILE A 115 -14.82 -1.74 -6.52
CA ILE A 115 -14.48 -2.00 -7.92
C ILE A 115 -15.80 -2.15 -8.69
N LYS A 116 -15.89 -1.48 -9.84
CA LYS A 116 -17.14 -1.38 -10.62
C LYS A 116 -16.94 -1.71 -12.09
N LYS A 117 -18.01 -2.21 -12.72
CA LYS A 117 -18.19 -2.32 -14.18
C LYS A 117 -19.33 -1.36 -14.56
N GLY A 118 -19.01 -0.29 -15.27
CA GLY A 118 -19.90 0.89 -15.31
C GLY A 118 -20.31 1.32 -13.90
N ASP A 119 -21.61 1.49 -13.66
CA ASP A 119 -22.15 1.86 -12.34
C ASP A 119 -22.37 0.67 -11.39
N GLN A 120 -22.20 -0.56 -11.88
CA GLN A 120 -22.42 -1.76 -11.07
C GLN A 120 -21.20 -2.09 -10.22
N VAL A 121 -21.40 -2.19 -8.90
CA VAL A 121 -20.38 -2.74 -7.99
C VAL A 121 -20.21 -4.23 -8.25
N VAL A 122 -18.99 -4.64 -8.61
CA VAL A 122 -18.63 -6.05 -8.82
C VAL A 122 -17.84 -6.62 -7.66
N MET A 123 -17.07 -5.79 -6.94
CA MET A 123 -16.26 -6.24 -5.80
C MET A 123 -16.08 -5.12 -4.79
N THR A 124 -16.13 -5.47 -3.51
CA THR A 124 -15.66 -4.63 -2.41
C THR A 124 -14.46 -5.29 -1.75
N VAL A 125 -13.42 -4.51 -1.52
CA VAL A 125 -12.19 -4.94 -0.86
C VAL A 125 -11.99 -4.11 0.40
N THR A 126 -11.83 -4.75 1.54
CA THR A 126 -11.40 -4.07 2.77
C THR A 126 -9.99 -4.52 3.10
N SER A 127 -9.07 -3.58 3.25
CA SER A 127 -7.66 -3.85 3.51
C SER A 127 -7.24 -3.26 4.84
N VAL A 128 -6.67 -4.09 5.71
CA VAL A 128 -6.22 -3.70 7.06
C VAL A 128 -4.73 -3.97 7.19
N ILE A 129 -3.99 -3.00 7.70
CA ILE A 129 -2.57 -3.14 8.08
C ILE A 129 -2.50 -3.52 9.56
N SER A 130 -1.68 -4.52 9.89
CA SER A 130 -1.46 -4.90 11.29
C SER A 130 -0.78 -3.78 12.07
N LYS A 131 -0.99 -3.71 13.38
CA LYS A 131 -0.38 -2.69 14.26
C LYS A 131 1.15 -2.58 14.10
N ALA A 132 1.82 -3.68 13.80
CA ALA A 132 3.26 -3.72 13.59
C ALA A 132 3.70 -3.28 12.18
N GLY A 133 2.77 -3.01 11.26
CA GLY A 133 3.05 -2.61 9.88
C GLY A 133 3.64 -3.72 9.00
N LYS A 134 3.62 -4.98 9.45
CA LYS A 134 4.28 -6.12 8.78
C LYS A 134 3.34 -7.02 7.98
N THR A 135 2.04 -6.87 8.18
CA THR A 135 1.03 -7.71 7.53
C THR A 135 -0.09 -6.83 6.99
N ARG A 136 -0.52 -7.12 5.77
CA ARG A 136 -1.72 -6.55 5.15
C ARG A 136 -2.71 -7.68 4.94
N THR A 137 -3.93 -7.53 5.42
CA THR A 137 -5.01 -8.49 5.15
C THR A 137 -6.05 -7.80 4.28
N SER A 138 -6.40 -8.40 3.15
CA SER A 138 -7.45 -7.92 2.26
C SER A 138 -8.58 -8.92 2.15
N THR A 139 -9.79 -8.47 2.44
CA THR A 139 -11.01 -9.28 2.29
C THR A 139 -11.77 -8.80 1.07
N PHE A 140 -11.98 -9.69 0.10
CA PHE A 140 -12.67 -9.43 -1.16
C PHE A 140 -14.06 -10.07 -1.10
N LYS A 141 -15.10 -9.30 -1.39
CA LYS A 141 -16.48 -9.77 -1.47
C LYS A 141 -17.17 -9.22 -2.71
N GLY A 142 -17.80 -10.09 -3.50
CA GLY A 142 -18.47 -9.67 -4.72
C GLY A 142 -18.67 -10.81 -5.70
N LYS A 143 -18.58 -10.52 -6.99
CA LYS A 143 -18.70 -11.50 -8.07
C LYS A 143 -17.49 -11.44 -9.00
N ASP A 144 -17.03 -12.60 -9.44
CA ASP A 144 -16.00 -12.71 -10.47
C ASP A 144 -16.57 -12.45 -11.88
N ALA A 145 -15.73 -12.56 -12.91
CA ALA A 145 -16.12 -12.35 -14.30
C ALA A 145 -17.13 -13.40 -14.81
N GLN A 146 -17.23 -14.54 -14.12
CA GLN A 146 -18.14 -15.64 -14.40
C GLN A 146 -19.45 -15.53 -13.59
N GLY A 147 -19.58 -14.52 -12.72
CA GLY A 147 -20.75 -14.28 -11.88
C GLY A 147 -20.77 -15.09 -10.57
N GLN A 148 -19.71 -15.83 -10.26
CA GLN A 148 -19.59 -16.62 -9.04
C GLN A 148 -19.33 -15.71 -7.84
N ASP A 149 -19.91 -16.06 -6.69
CA ASP A 149 -19.69 -15.32 -5.45
C ASP A 149 -18.26 -15.50 -4.95
N VAL A 150 -17.59 -14.37 -4.70
CA VAL A 150 -16.23 -14.31 -4.18
C VAL A 150 -16.25 -13.93 -2.70
N ASN A 151 -15.50 -14.65 -1.88
CA ASN A 151 -15.19 -14.33 -0.49
C ASN A 151 -13.75 -14.74 -0.16
N ASN A 152 -12.79 -13.93 -0.59
CA ASN A 152 -11.36 -14.20 -0.39
C ASN A 152 -10.84 -13.44 0.82
N VAL A 153 -9.94 -14.08 1.57
CA VAL A 153 -9.12 -13.44 2.61
C VAL A 153 -7.67 -13.64 2.22
N VAL A 154 -7.05 -12.57 1.72
CA VAL A 154 -5.66 -12.61 1.25
C VAL A 154 -4.78 -11.92 2.27
N VAL A 155 -3.82 -12.67 2.80
CA VAL A 155 -2.84 -12.18 3.76
C VAL A 155 -1.53 -11.97 3.03
N TYR A 156 -0.93 -10.80 3.20
CA TYR A 156 0.36 -10.43 2.65
C TYR A 156 1.33 -10.12 3.77
N ASP A 157 2.56 -10.57 3.62
CA ASP A 157 3.68 -10.15 4.46
C ASP A 157 4.42 -9.00 3.74
N LYS A 158 4.86 -8.00 4.51
CA LYS A 158 5.67 -6.91 3.98
C LYS A 158 7.06 -7.45 3.62
N GLN A 159 7.57 -7.06 2.46
CA GLN A 159 8.91 -7.43 1.99
C GLN A 159 9.98 -6.51 2.57
#